data_AF-A0A958CXR2-F1
#
_entry.id   AF-A0A958CXR2-F1
#
_cell.length_a   1.000
_cell.length_b   1.000
_cell.length_c   1.000
_cell.angle_alpha   90.00
_cell.angle_beta   90.00
_cell.angle_gamma   90.00
#
_symmetry.space_group_name_H-M   'P 1'
#
loop_
_entity.id
_entity.type
_entity.pdbx_description
1 polymer ?
#
loop_
_entity_poly.entity_id
_entity_poly.type
_entity_poly.pdbx_seq_one_letter_code
_entity_poly.pdbx_strand_id
1 'polypeptide(L)'
;MKRLVVLCTVVFVAALLVGVLASQLFSMQSLRAAVPQTAQAESTPQAPLVSFEGVVRQGSATVPSSWVVGAYSFQVVPGTEISANGVPIQPGVWARVEAEKPEGQPLQATVIELQQAPDGDIFDRIVAIDNDTGIWQVGDTDVVVSQATTVQGTPSVGALVNVNGRWSLDGLAAGTIVVDSSAEPVMYLGTIVQQQAGQWLVDDVVVDLSDSPPIVGDPEIGAQVEVVGTETGPRHLKAQSIRVSSGTAQFQQRNGWLVSVNGDTFPYLWRVNLLDGSGLSPAYVAVFENTVVDETAGAAGYRSWLDIQADYSGNGYYRARRMVVLAHPPKQTVTGIVEEMPAAGTLGQWRVSGHRVEVTGDTALIGAPQMGSLVTVLGTPDYSNKLTAESIQALGQ
;
A
#
# COMPACT_ATOMS: atom_id res chain seq x y z
N MET A 1 60.05 -35.74 25.50
CA MET A 1 60.08 -34.40 26.16
C MET A 1 58.69 -34.10 26.70
N LYS A 2 58.57 -33.45 27.87
CA LYS A 2 57.36 -32.84 28.50
C LYS A 2 56.03 -33.60 28.29
N ARG A 3 55.65 -34.51 29.22
CA ARG A 3 54.77 -34.29 30.41
C ARG A 3 53.27 -34.22 30.03
N LEU A 4 52.29 -34.81 30.76
CA LEU A 4 52.19 -35.86 31.81
C LEU A 4 50.63 -36.07 31.96
N VAL A 5 50.06 -37.30 32.09
CA VAL A 5 49.44 -37.86 33.35
C VAL A 5 48.22 -37.07 33.87
N VAL A 6 47.06 -37.62 34.30
CA VAL A 6 46.49 -38.99 34.50
C VAL A 6 44.95 -38.82 34.71
N LEU A 7 44.07 -39.71 34.23
CA LEU A 7 43.31 -40.75 34.96
C LEU A 7 42.56 -40.36 36.26
N CYS A 8 41.53 -41.17 36.56
CA CYS A 8 40.82 -41.39 37.86
C CYS A 8 39.60 -40.49 38.24
N THR A 9 38.57 -40.97 38.99
CA THR A 9 38.00 -42.34 39.13
C THR A 9 36.60 -42.39 39.82
N VAL A 10 35.70 -43.30 39.39
CA VAL A 10 34.89 -44.27 40.21
C VAL A 10 33.76 -43.76 41.17
N VAL A 11 32.45 -44.08 40.95
CA VAL A 11 31.61 -45.27 41.42
C VAL A 11 30.66 -44.87 42.59
N PHE A 12 29.33 -45.12 42.53
CA PHE A 12 28.59 -46.33 43.01
C PHE A 12 28.77 -46.60 44.54
N VAL A 13 27.80 -47.02 45.38
CA VAL A 13 26.36 -47.27 45.22
C VAL A 13 25.65 -47.46 46.60
N ALA A 14 24.33 -47.18 46.66
CA ALA A 14 23.25 -47.79 47.46
C ALA A 14 23.25 -48.01 49.01
N ALA A 15 22.03 -47.87 49.55
CA ALA A 15 21.24 -48.88 50.31
C ALA A 15 21.19 -48.93 51.87
N LEU A 16 19.93 -48.86 52.36
CA LEU A 16 19.32 -49.53 53.54
C LEU A 16 19.85 -49.20 54.97
N LEU A 17 19.12 -49.44 56.07
CA LEU A 17 17.68 -49.39 56.46
C LEU A 17 17.60 -49.67 57.99
N VAL A 18 16.42 -49.52 58.62
CA VAL A 18 16.11 -49.87 60.05
C VAL A 18 16.75 -48.92 61.08
N GLY A 19 16.05 -48.38 62.09
CA GLY A 19 14.62 -48.44 62.46
C GLY A 19 14.42 -48.29 63.98
N VAL A 20 13.22 -47.92 64.45
CA VAL A 20 12.56 -48.28 65.74
C VAL A 20 11.18 -47.60 65.83
N LEU A 21 10.23 -48.23 66.53
CA LEU A 21 8.78 -47.94 66.54
C LEU A 21 8.28 -47.08 67.74
N ALA A 22 6.98 -46.73 67.65
CA ALA A 22 6.05 -46.21 68.66
C ALA A 22 6.11 -44.68 68.90
N SER A 23 4.99 -43.93 68.97
CA SER A 23 3.64 -44.26 69.49
C SER A 23 2.54 -43.51 68.69
N GLN A 24 1.33 -44.06 68.44
CA GLN A 24 0.05 -43.85 69.18
C GLN A 24 -0.32 -42.36 69.43
N LEU A 25 -1.56 -41.84 69.27
CA LEU A 25 -2.84 -42.33 68.72
C LEU A 25 -3.77 -41.11 68.42
N PHE A 26 -4.70 -41.21 67.46
CA PHE A 26 -5.96 -40.42 67.29
C PHE A 26 -6.06 -38.90 67.64
N SER A 27 -6.29 -38.06 66.60
CA SER A 27 -7.34 -37.00 66.52
C SER A 27 -7.27 -36.32 65.13
N MET A 28 -8.19 -36.61 64.20
CA MET A 28 -9.48 -35.92 63.93
C MET A 28 -9.37 -34.64 63.05
N GLN A 29 -10.37 -34.49 62.15
CA GLN A 29 -10.66 -33.34 61.26
C GLN A 29 -9.67 -33.14 60.09
N SER A 30 -10.01 -33.35 58.81
CA SER A 30 -11.26 -32.99 58.14
C SER A 30 -11.36 -33.64 56.74
N LEU A 31 -12.54 -34.12 56.33
CA LEU A 31 -12.81 -34.40 54.92
C LEU A 31 -13.09 -33.07 54.21
N ARG A 32 -12.25 -32.71 53.23
CA ARG A 32 -12.69 -31.93 52.07
C ARG A 32 -12.75 -32.88 50.88
N ALA A 33 -13.95 -33.09 50.36
CA ALA A 33 -14.11 -33.73 49.06
C ALA A 33 -13.47 -32.81 48.00
N ALA A 34 -12.46 -33.31 47.30
CA ALA A 34 -11.99 -32.67 46.09
C ALA A 34 -13.08 -32.86 45.03
N VAL A 35 -13.74 -31.76 44.65
CA VAL A 35 -14.61 -31.75 43.47
C VAL A 35 -13.72 -32.06 42.27
N PRO A 36 -14.04 -33.07 41.44
CA PRO A 36 -13.29 -33.28 40.21
C PRO A 36 -13.49 -32.07 39.32
N GLN A 37 -12.43 -31.29 39.16
CA GLN A 37 -12.41 -30.11 38.31
C GLN A 37 -12.50 -30.58 36.86
N THR A 38 -13.69 -30.47 36.27
CA THR A 38 -13.91 -30.79 34.85
C THR A 38 -12.92 -29.99 34.02
N ALA A 39 -12.02 -30.69 33.34
CA ALA A 39 -11.07 -30.03 32.45
C ALA A 39 -11.86 -29.26 31.38
N GLN A 40 -11.80 -27.94 31.43
CA GLN A 40 -12.31 -27.11 30.36
C GLN A 40 -11.46 -27.44 29.14
N ALA A 41 -12.10 -27.88 28.06
CA ALA A 41 -11.41 -28.10 26.80
C ALA A 41 -10.74 -26.78 26.40
N GLU A 42 -9.42 -26.82 26.19
CA GLU A 42 -8.69 -25.68 25.65
C GLU A 42 -9.29 -25.36 24.28
N SER A 43 -9.89 -24.18 24.16
CA SER A 43 -10.42 -23.69 22.90
C SER A 43 -9.25 -23.42 21.96
N THR A 44 -8.95 -24.39 21.09
CA THR A 44 -7.99 -24.22 19.99
C THR A 44 -8.27 -22.89 19.28
N PRO A 45 -7.25 -22.05 19.00
CA PRO A 45 -7.46 -20.80 18.28
C PRO A 45 -8.16 -21.08 16.95
N GLN A 46 -9.40 -20.62 16.81
CA GLN A 46 -10.16 -20.77 15.57
C GLN A 46 -9.46 -19.95 14.48
N ALA A 47 -9.19 -20.59 13.34
CA ALA A 47 -8.54 -19.91 12.22
C ALA A 47 -9.43 -18.74 11.73
N PRO A 48 -8.83 -17.62 11.27
CA PRO A 48 -9.61 -16.52 10.73
C PRO A 48 -10.35 -17.00 9.47
N LEU A 49 -11.69 -16.90 9.51
CA LEU A 49 -12.55 -17.07 8.35
C LEU A 49 -12.33 -15.92 7.37
N VAL A 50 -12.19 -16.25 6.10
CA VAL A 50 -12.02 -15.29 5.00
C VAL A 50 -13.15 -15.47 4.00
N SER A 51 -13.80 -14.37 3.61
CA SER A 51 -14.88 -14.35 2.62
C SER A 51 -14.30 -14.07 1.23
N PHE A 52 -14.74 -14.85 0.24
CA PHE A 52 -14.40 -14.71 -1.17
C PHE A 52 -15.67 -14.66 -1.99
N GLU A 53 -15.66 -13.94 -3.11
CA GLU A 53 -16.78 -13.87 -4.04
C GLU A 53 -16.29 -14.00 -5.48
N GLY A 54 -17.12 -14.55 -6.36
CA GLY A 54 -16.81 -14.66 -7.78
C GLY A 54 -17.71 -15.63 -8.53
N VAL A 55 -17.47 -15.75 -9.83
CA VAL A 55 -18.13 -16.76 -10.67
C VAL A 55 -17.52 -18.13 -10.41
N VAL A 56 -18.38 -19.13 -10.20
CA VAL A 56 -18.00 -20.55 -10.14
C VAL A 56 -17.48 -20.97 -11.51
N ARG A 57 -16.19 -21.24 -11.61
CA ARG A 57 -15.57 -21.83 -12.81
C ARG A 57 -15.62 -23.36 -12.77
N GLN A 58 -15.58 -23.94 -11.57
CA GLN A 58 -15.69 -25.37 -11.32
C GLN A 58 -16.38 -25.61 -9.98
N GLY A 59 -17.35 -26.53 -9.93
CA GLY A 59 -18.04 -26.90 -8.69
C GLY A 59 -18.87 -28.18 -8.86
N SER A 60 -19.15 -28.84 -7.75
CA SER A 60 -20.00 -30.04 -7.70
C SER A 60 -20.70 -30.15 -6.36
N ALA A 61 -21.96 -30.60 -6.36
CA ALA A 61 -22.73 -30.91 -5.16
C ALA A 61 -22.21 -32.17 -4.41
N THR A 62 -21.28 -32.92 -5.01
CA THR A 62 -20.66 -34.08 -4.36
C THR A 62 -19.59 -33.62 -3.38
N VAL A 63 -19.57 -34.21 -2.17
CA VAL A 63 -18.60 -33.91 -1.12
C VAL A 63 -17.86 -35.20 -0.74
N PRO A 64 -16.52 -35.23 -0.66
CA PRO A 64 -15.61 -34.11 -0.91
C PRO A 64 -15.47 -33.75 -2.40
N SER A 65 -15.16 -32.50 -2.69
CA SER A 65 -14.82 -32.02 -4.05
C SER A 65 -13.90 -30.80 -4.01
N SER A 66 -13.36 -30.43 -5.17
CA SER A 66 -12.63 -29.17 -5.35
C SER A 66 -13.48 -28.19 -6.15
N TRP A 67 -13.57 -26.96 -5.67
CA TRP A 67 -14.29 -25.86 -6.30
C TRP A 67 -13.33 -24.75 -6.71
N VAL A 68 -13.66 -24.01 -7.76
CA VAL A 68 -12.93 -22.83 -8.22
C VAL A 68 -13.92 -21.68 -8.38
N VAL A 69 -13.71 -20.60 -7.62
CA VAL A 69 -14.56 -19.40 -7.61
C VAL A 69 -13.68 -18.18 -7.83
N GLY A 70 -13.95 -17.43 -8.91
CA GLY A 70 -13.06 -16.37 -9.38
C GLY A 70 -11.68 -16.94 -9.74
N ALA A 71 -10.65 -16.49 -9.02
CA ALA A 71 -9.27 -16.99 -9.13
C ALA A 71 -8.88 -18.01 -8.03
N TYR A 72 -9.77 -18.27 -7.06
CA TYR A 72 -9.46 -19.04 -5.85
C TYR A 72 -9.94 -20.48 -5.95
N SER A 73 -9.13 -21.42 -5.45
CA SER A 73 -9.46 -22.84 -5.37
C SER A 73 -9.72 -23.27 -3.93
N PHE A 74 -10.80 -24.01 -3.71
CA PHE A 74 -11.30 -24.43 -2.40
C PHE A 74 -11.45 -25.94 -2.33
N GLN A 75 -11.12 -26.53 -1.18
CA GLN A 75 -11.52 -27.88 -0.82
C GLN A 75 -12.87 -27.83 -0.11
N VAL A 76 -13.84 -28.57 -0.65
CA VAL A 76 -15.16 -28.77 -0.06
C VAL A 76 -15.13 -30.09 0.67
N VAL A 77 -15.33 -30.04 1.99
CA VAL A 77 -15.08 -31.14 2.93
C VAL A 77 -16.37 -31.57 3.61
N PRO A 78 -16.45 -32.78 4.20
CA PRO A 78 -17.60 -33.18 5.00
C PRO A 78 -17.80 -32.21 6.17
N GLY A 79 -18.83 -31.37 6.09
CA GLY A 79 -19.09 -30.26 7.02
C GLY A 79 -19.22 -28.89 6.35
N THR A 80 -18.78 -28.72 5.10
CA THR A 80 -19.07 -27.51 4.32
C THR A 80 -20.58 -27.37 4.09
N GLU A 81 -21.17 -26.25 4.48
CA GLU A 81 -22.56 -25.91 4.15
C GLU A 81 -22.63 -25.36 2.72
N ILE A 82 -23.56 -25.88 1.90
CA ILE A 82 -23.77 -25.43 0.52
C ILE A 82 -25.23 -25.01 0.37
N SER A 83 -25.49 -23.70 0.36
CA SER A 83 -26.80 -23.14 0.02
C SER A 83 -26.87 -22.81 -1.46
N ALA A 84 -27.80 -23.42 -2.18
CA ALA A 84 -28.02 -23.18 -3.60
C ALA A 84 -28.86 -21.91 -3.89
N ASN A 85 -29.60 -21.38 -2.90
CA ASN A 85 -30.55 -20.26 -3.03
C ASN A 85 -31.45 -20.29 -4.30
N GLY A 86 -31.84 -21.47 -4.79
CA GLY A 86 -32.66 -21.65 -5.98
C GLY A 86 -31.90 -21.61 -7.32
N VAL A 87 -30.57 -21.55 -7.30
CA VAL A 87 -29.67 -21.52 -8.46
C VAL A 87 -28.98 -22.90 -8.60
N PRO A 88 -28.87 -23.48 -9.81
CA PRO A 88 -28.22 -24.79 -9.99
C PRO A 88 -26.71 -24.74 -9.64
N ILE A 89 -26.20 -25.81 -9.02
CA ILE A 89 -24.76 -25.99 -8.78
C ILE A 89 -24.09 -26.37 -10.10
N GLN A 90 -23.66 -25.37 -10.86
CA GLN A 90 -22.97 -25.52 -12.16
C GLN A 90 -22.03 -24.31 -12.41
N PRO A 91 -21.04 -24.44 -13.30
CA PRO A 91 -20.23 -23.28 -13.71
C PRO A 91 -21.06 -22.12 -14.28
N GLY A 92 -20.62 -20.87 -14.04
CA GLY A 92 -21.26 -19.64 -14.52
C GLY A 92 -22.20 -18.94 -13.54
N VAL A 93 -22.48 -19.55 -12.39
CA VAL A 93 -23.23 -18.93 -11.28
C VAL A 93 -22.29 -18.15 -10.37
N TRP A 94 -22.80 -17.18 -9.61
CA TRP A 94 -21.98 -16.50 -8.60
C TRP A 94 -22.00 -17.28 -7.29
N ALA A 95 -20.88 -17.29 -6.58
CA ALA A 95 -20.77 -17.87 -5.26
C ALA A 95 -20.08 -16.90 -4.31
N ARG A 96 -20.64 -16.78 -3.11
CA ARG A 96 -19.93 -16.30 -1.93
C ARG A 96 -19.43 -17.50 -1.15
N VAL A 97 -18.15 -17.53 -0.81
CA VAL A 97 -17.48 -18.63 -0.12
C VAL A 97 -16.83 -18.09 1.15
N GLU A 98 -17.26 -18.59 2.30
CA GLU A 98 -16.50 -18.45 3.54
C GLU A 98 -15.55 -19.66 3.64
N ALA A 99 -14.28 -19.39 3.91
CA ALA A 99 -13.26 -20.43 3.99
C ALA A 99 -12.24 -20.15 5.09
N GLU A 100 -11.74 -21.23 5.68
CA GLU A 100 -10.57 -21.20 6.56
C GLU A 100 -9.29 -21.47 5.75
N LYS A 101 -8.18 -20.89 6.20
CA LYS A 101 -6.85 -21.12 5.63
C LYS A 101 -5.93 -21.76 6.69
N PRO A 102 -5.95 -23.10 6.86
CA PRO A 102 -5.02 -23.77 7.76
C PRO A 102 -3.58 -23.59 7.28
N GLU A 103 -2.63 -23.49 8.21
CA GLU A 103 -1.23 -23.25 7.89
C GLU A 103 -0.67 -24.36 6.98
N GLY A 104 -0.10 -23.96 5.84
CA GLY A 104 0.46 -24.89 4.84
C GLY A 104 -0.56 -25.71 4.04
N GLN A 105 -1.87 -25.46 4.15
CA GLN A 105 -2.92 -26.21 3.46
C GLN A 105 -3.71 -25.36 2.45
N PRO A 106 -4.43 -25.98 1.49
CA PRO A 106 -5.41 -25.29 0.66
C PRO A 106 -6.52 -24.63 1.49
N LEU A 107 -7.21 -23.64 0.90
CA LEU A 107 -8.44 -23.07 1.48
C LEU A 107 -9.49 -24.17 1.64
N GLN A 108 -10.06 -24.29 2.84
CA GLN A 108 -11.16 -25.21 3.13
C GLN A 108 -12.45 -24.41 3.26
N ALA A 109 -13.43 -24.68 2.40
CA ALA A 109 -14.71 -23.97 2.43
C ALA A 109 -15.53 -24.41 3.65
N THR A 110 -16.04 -23.46 4.42
CA THR A 110 -16.97 -23.70 5.52
C THR A 110 -18.41 -23.44 5.08
N VAL A 111 -18.63 -22.39 4.28
CA VAL A 111 -19.94 -22.06 3.70
C VAL A 111 -19.78 -21.69 2.21
N ILE A 112 -20.68 -22.16 1.37
CA ILE A 112 -20.82 -21.77 -0.04
C ILE A 112 -22.27 -21.35 -0.29
N GLU A 113 -22.48 -20.08 -0.61
CA GLU A 113 -23.79 -19.52 -0.98
C GLU A 113 -23.80 -19.22 -2.48
N LEU A 114 -24.56 -19.98 -3.26
CA LEU A 114 -24.79 -19.66 -4.67
C LEU A 114 -25.84 -18.58 -4.83
N GLN A 115 -25.66 -17.69 -5.80
CA GLN A 115 -26.61 -16.63 -6.13
C GLN A 115 -26.65 -16.42 -7.66
N GLN A 116 -27.65 -15.68 -8.16
CA GLN A 116 -27.56 -15.16 -9.52
C GLN A 116 -26.37 -14.22 -9.61
N ALA A 117 -25.68 -14.21 -10.75
CA ALA A 117 -24.57 -13.30 -10.93
C ALA A 117 -25.04 -11.84 -10.80
N PRO A 118 -24.38 -11.03 -9.95
CA PRO A 118 -24.74 -9.64 -9.79
C PRO A 118 -24.45 -8.88 -11.08
N ASP A 119 -25.19 -7.80 -11.28
CA ASP A 119 -24.78 -6.77 -12.21
C ASP A 119 -23.50 -6.11 -11.68
N GLY A 120 -22.62 -5.66 -12.57
CA GLY A 120 -21.29 -5.17 -12.24
C GLY A 120 -20.88 -4.02 -13.13
N ASP A 121 -20.16 -3.07 -12.53
CA ASP A 121 -19.66 -1.87 -13.18
C ASP A 121 -18.12 -1.88 -13.18
N ILE A 122 -17.52 -1.49 -14.30
CA ILE A 122 -16.07 -1.33 -14.47
C ILE A 122 -15.83 0.08 -15.01
N PHE A 123 -14.91 0.81 -14.39
CA PHE A 123 -14.40 2.08 -14.91
C PHE A 123 -12.88 1.97 -15.08
N ASP A 124 -12.45 1.59 -16.28
CA ASP A 124 -11.04 1.32 -16.61
C ASP A 124 -10.82 1.45 -18.13
N ARG A 125 -9.59 1.25 -18.60
CA ARG A 125 -9.22 1.38 -20.01
C ARG A 125 -9.37 0.07 -20.76
N ILE A 126 -9.77 0.17 -22.02
CA ILE A 126 -9.67 -0.94 -22.96
C ILE A 126 -8.18 -1.26 -23.19
N VAL A 127 -7.73 -2.44 -22.77
CA VAL A 127 -6.37 -2.97 -23.02
C VAL A 127 -6.30 -3.70 -24.38
N ALA A 128 -7.36 -4.41 -24.76
CA ALA A 128 -7.45 -5.13 -26.02
C ALA A 128 -8.89 -5.18 -26.56
N ILE A 129 -9.03 -5.23 -27.89
CA ILE A 129 -10.31 -5.43 -28.58
C ILE A 129 -10.14 -6.62 -29.53
N ASP A 130 -10.72 -7.77 -29.19
CA ASP A 130 -10.87 -8.88 -30.13
C ASP A 130 -12.28 -8.82 -30.76
N ASN A 131 -12.30 -8.47 -32.06
CA ASN A 131 -13.53 -8.39 -32.84
C ASN A 131 -14.01 -9.76 -33.37
N ASP A 132 -13.14 -10.77 -33.39
CA ASP A 132 -13.47 -12.11 -33.87
C ASP A 132 -14.17 -12.93 -32.78
N THR A 133 -13.74 -12.79 -31.52
CA THR A 133 -14.39 -13.42 -30.35
C THR A 133 -15.44 -12.54 -29.67
N GLY A 134 -15.36 -11.21 -29.84
CA GLY A 134 -16.18 -10.24 -29.10
C GLY A 134 -15.72 -10.02 -27.66
N ILE A 135 -14.55 -10.54 -27.27
CA ILE A 135 -13.99 -10.32 -25.93
C ILE A 135 -13.07 -9.09 -25.97
N TRP A 136 -13.37 -8.11 -25.13
CA TRP A 136 -12.51 -6.95 -24.92
C TRP A 136 -11.85 -7.10 -23.55
N GLN A 137 -10.57 -6.79 -23.45
CA GLN A 137 -9.91 -6.71 -22.15
C GLN A 137 -10.03 -5.26 -21.65
N VAL A 138 -10.59 -5.06 -20.46
CA VAL A 138 -10.78 -3.75 -19.82
C VAL A 138 -10.14 -3.81 -18.43
N GLY A 139 -9.04 -3.08 -18.24
CA GLY A 139 -8.10 -3.36 -17.16
C GLY A 139 -7.63 -4.83 -17.18
N ASP A 140 -7.69 -5.50 -16.04
CA ASP A 140 -7.46 -6.95 -15.90
C ASP A 140 -8.74 -7.81 -16.15
N THR A 141 -9.84 -7.22 -16.59
CA THR A 141 -11.13 -7.92 -16.74
C THR A 141 -11.49 -8.22 -18.19
N ASP A 142 -11.83 -9.48 -18.48
CA ASP A 142 -12.49 -9.86 -19.72
C ASP A 142 -13.93 -9.32 -19.74
N VAL A 143 -14.28 -8.59 -20.80
CA VAL A 143 -15.60 -8.00 -21.04
C VAL A 143 -16.17 -8.59 -22.33
N VAL A 144 -17.29 -9.30 -22.21
CA VAL A 144 -17.94 -9.94 -23.36
C VAL A 144 -18.88 -8.93 -24.02
N VAL A 145 -18.53 -8.52 -25.24
CA VAL A 145 -19.28 -7.58 -26.07
C VAL A 145 -20.03 -8.35 -27.15
N SER A 146 -21.33 -8.09 -27.25
CA SER A 146 -22.24 -8.81 -28.16
C SER A 146 -23.11 -7.84 -28.95
N GLN A 147 -23.93 -8.37 -29.87
CA GLN A 147 -24.93 -7.56 -30.59
C GLN A 147 -26.00 -6.94 -29.67
N ALA A 148 -26.12 -7.40 -28.42
CA ALA A 148 -26.99 -6.79 -27.41
C ALA A 148 -26.31 -5.65 -26.63
N THR A 149 -24.99 -5.50 -26.72
CA THR A 149 -24.23 -4.48 -26.00
C THR A 149 -24.39 -3.12 -26.67
N THR A 150 -24.84 -2.12 -25.91
CA THR A 150 -24.93 -0.73 -26.39
C THR A 150 -23.61 0.00 -26.17
N VAL A 151 -22.88 0.32 -27.24
CA VAL A 151 -21.64 1.11 -27.16
C VAL A 151 -21.93 2.58 -27.50
N GLN A 152 -21.56 3.49 -26.61
CA GLN A 152 -21.66 4.95 -26.78
C GLN A 152 -20.26 5.55 -26.89
N GLY A 153 -20.01 6.33 -27.94
CA GLY A 153 -18.66 6.81 -28.29
C GLY A 153 -17.93 5.86 -29.24
N THR A 154 -16.63 6.09 -29.47
CA THR A 154 -15.81 5.28 -30.39
C THR A 154 -14.80 4.45 -29.58
N PRO A 155 -14.99 3.12 -29.46
CA PRO A 155 -14.08 2.28 -28.70
C PRO A 155 -12.73 2.16 -29.42
N SER A 156 -11.65 2.24 -28.64
CA SER A 156 -10.27 2.03 -29.11
C SER A 156 -9.41 1.59 -27.93
N VAL A 157 -8.31 0.88 -28.20
CA VAL A 157 -7.35 0.49 -27.16
C VAL A 157 -6.77 1.74 -26.50
N GLY A 158 -6.81 1.79 -25.17
CA GLY A 158 -6.46 2.93 -24.31
C GLY A 158 -7.61 3.83 -23.91
N ALA A 159 -8.74 3.76 -24.61
CA ALA A 159 -9.91 4.57 -24.27
C ALA A 159 -10.44 4.14 -22.89
N LEU A 160 -10.67 5.14 -22.03
CA LEU A 160 -11.31 4.96 -20.73
C LEU A 160 -12.80 4.66 -20.97
N VAL A 161 -13.32 3.62 -20.33
CA VAL A 161 -14.71 3.19 -20.50
C VAL A 161 -15.38 2.98 -19.16
N ASN A 162 -16.68 3.32 -19.11
CA ASN A 162 -17.59 2.80 -18.10
C ASN A 162 -18.40 1.65 -18.70
N VAL A 163 -18.17 0.43 -18.23
CA VAL A 163 -18.87 -0.79 -18.64
C VAL A 163 -19.86 -1.17 -17.55
N ASN A 164 -21.15 -1.20 -17.88
CA ASN A 164 -22.21 -1.78 -17.04
C ASN A 164 -22.61 -3.13 -17.64
N GLY A 165 -22.58 -4.20 -16.86
CA GLY A 165 -22.86 -5.56 -17.34
C GLY A 165 -23.28 -6.53 -16.24
N ARG A 166 -23.22 -7.83 -16.54
CA ARG A 166 -23.48 -8.92 -15.57
C ARG A 166 -22.37 -9.95 -15.62
N TRP A 167 -21.92 -10.41 -14.47
CA TRP A 167 -20.83 -11.40 -14.40
C TRP A 167 -21.22 -12.75 -14.99
N SER A 168 -20.27 -13.41 -15.65
CA SER A 168 -20.45 -14.70 -16.32
C SER A 168 -19.14 -15.51 -16.33
N LEU A 169 -19.19 -16.74 -16.85
CA LEU A 169 -18.00 -17.61 -17.00
C LEU A 169 -16.86 -16.95 -17.78
N ASP A 170 -17.24 -16.21 -18.82
CA ASP A 170 -16.35 -15.63 -19.83
C ASP A 170 -15.98 -14.17 -19.51
N GLY A 171 -16.31 -13.70 -18.29
CA GLY A 171 -16.07 -12.31 -17.84
C GLY A 171 -17.36 -11.52 -17.61
N LEU A 172 -17.28 -10.19 -17.66
CA LEU A 172 -18.44 -9.31 -17.53
C LEU A 172 -19.17 -9.21 -18.88
N ALA A 173 -20.38 -9.77 -18.98
CA ALA A 173 -21.23 -9.61 -20.16
C ALA A 173 -21.80 -8.19 -20.21
N ALA A 174 -21.29 -7.36 -21.13
CA ALA A 174 -21.59 -5.94 -21.18
C ALA A 174 -23.01 -5.66 -21.71
N GLY A 175 -23.80 -4.93 -20.92
CA GLY A 175 -25.07 -4.34 -21.36
C GLY A 175 -24.85 -2.98 -22.03
N THR A 176 -24.08 -2.11 -21.39
CA THR A 176 -23.72 -0.78 -21.92
C THR A 176 -22.23 -0.52 -21.73
N ILE A 177 -21.58 0.05 -22.75
CA ILE A 177 -20.22 0.59 -22.68
C ILE A 177 -20.30 2.07 -23.05
N VAL A 178 -19.92 2.95 -22.15
CA VAL A 178 -19.76 4.38 -22.42
C VAL A 178 -18.27 4.68 -22.52
N VAL A 179 -17.80 5.05 -23.70
CA VAL A 179 -16.43 5.51 -23.91
C VAL A 179 -16.34 6.94 -23.41
N ASP A 180 -15.52 7.15 -22.38
CA ASP A 180 -15.29 8.47 -21.83
C ASP A 180 -14.41 9.26 -22.80
N SER A 181 -15.04 10.24 -23.46
CA SER A 181 -14.38 11.16 -24.40
C SER A 181 -13.93 12.46 -23.73
N SER A 182 -13.97 12.55 -22.39
CA SER A 182 -13.36 13.64 -21.63
C SER A 182 -11.83 13.49 -21.60
N ALA A 183 -11.25 13.71 -22.78
CA ALA A 183 -9.82 13.83 -23.02
C ALA A 183 -9.23 15.12 -22.41
N GLU A 184 -9.44 15.32 -21.11
CA GLU A 184 -8.72 16.30 -20.29
C GLU A 184 -7.21 16.14 -20.55
N PRO A 185 -6.49 17.19 -20.96
CA PRO A 185 -5.07 17.08 -21.26
C PRO A 185 -4.28 16.66 -20.03
N VAL A 186 -3.59 15.52 -20.11
CA VAL A 186 -2.67 15.07 -19.07
C VAL A 186 -1.29 15.67 -19.31
N MET A 187 -0.58 15.96 -18.22
CA MET A 187 0.82 16.39 -18.25
C MET A 187 1.72 15.19 -17.94
N TYR A 188 2.50 14.76 -18.94
CA TYR A 188 3.52 13.74 -18.79
C TYR A 188 4.91 14.38 -18.69
N LEU A 189 5.79 13.80 -17.87
CA LEU A 189 7.12 14.32 -17.58
C LEU A 189 8.13 13.17 -17.63
N GLY A 190 9.12 13.29 -18.52
CA GLY A 190 10.10 12.23 -18.71
C GLY A 190 11.31 12.64 -19.53
N THR A 191 12.15 11.66 -19.88
CA THR A 191 13.41 11.87 -20.62
C THR A 191 13.22 11.44 -22.07
N ILE A 192 13.64 12.23 -23.05
CA ILE A 192 13.66 11.78 -24.46
C ILE A 192 14.63 10.60 -24.59
N VAL A 193 14.10 9.39 -24.81
CA VAL A 193 14.90 8.16 -25.05
C VAL A 193 15.14 7.94 -26.53
N GLN A 194 14.15 8.29 -27.37
CA GLN A 194 14.26 8.17 -28.82
C GLN A 194 13.51 9.30 -29.53
N GLN A 195 14.06 9.79 -30.63
CA GLN A 195 13.40 10.74 -31.52
C GLN A 195 13.26 10.14 -32.92
N GLN A 196 12.04 10.15 -33.45
CA GLN A 196 11.73 9.86 -34.84
C GLN A 196 10.87 10.99 -35.42
N ALA A 197 10.74 11.05 -36.75
CA ALA A 197 9.85 12.02 -37.39
C ALA A 197 8.39 11.68 -37.05
N GLY A 198 7.69 12.61 -36.41
CA GLY A 198 6.28 12.43 -36.00
C GLY A 198 6.06 11.65 -34.70
N GLN A 199 7.11 11.10 -34.07
CA GLN A 199 6.95 10.33 -32.82
C GLN A 199 8.23 10.35 -31.97
N TRP A 200 8.12 10.61 -30.68
CA TRP A 200 9.20 10.44 -29.71
C TRP A 200 8.88 9.30 -28.73
N LEU A 201 9.92 8.68 -28.16
CA LEU A 201 9.80 7.88 -26.96
C LEU A 201 10.34 8.71 -25.80
N VAL A 202 9.48 8.99 -24.83
CA VAL A 202 9.82 9.73 -23.61
C VAL A 202 9.70 8.76 -22.44
N ASP A 203 10.85 8.40 -21.86
CA ASP A 203 11.10 7.22 -21.04
C ASP A 203 10.53 5.94 -21.68
N ASP A 204 9.29 5.57 -21.35
CA ASP A 204 8.56 4.42 -21.85
C ASP A 204 7.22 4.79 -22.52
N VAL A 205 6.91 6.08 -22.62
CA VAL A 205 5.70 6.62 -23.27
C VAL A 205 5.99 7.07 -24.69
N VAL A 206 5.21 6.55 -25.63
CA VAL A 206 5.22 6.93 -27.03
C VAL A 206 4.43 8.22 -27.20
N VAL A 207 5.12 9.30 -27.53
CA VAL A 207 4.53 10.61 -27.75
C VAL A 207 4.33 10.83 -29.26
N ASP A 208 3.07 10.86 -29.68
CA ASP A 208 2.67 11.19 -31.06
C ASP A 208 2.72 12.71 -31.29
N LEU A 209 3.39 13.09 -32.37
CA LEU A 209 3.63 14.47 -32.82
C LEU A 209 2.95 14.75 -34.17
N SER A 210 2.01 13.91 -34.62
CA SER A 210 1.33 14.03 -35.92
C SER A 210 0.81 15.43 -36.23
N ASP A 211 0.29 16.12 -35.22
CA ASP A 211 -0.36 17.42 -35.33
C ASP A 211 0.64 18.58 -35.21
N SER A 212 1.95 18.30 -35.22
CA SER A 212 3.04 19.28 -35.10
C SER A 212 2.90 20.20 -33.88
N PRO A 213 2.87 19.63 -32.65
CA PRO A 213 2.69 20.41 -31.43
C PRO A 213 3.79 21.47 -31.26
N PRO A 214 3.49 22.64 -30.66
CA PRO A 214 4.51 23.61 -30.29
C PRO A 214 5.52 22.99 -29.31
N ILE A 215 6.79 22.99 -29.71
CA ILE A 215 7.94 22.58 -28.91
C ILE A 215 8.71 23.83 -28.49
N VAL A 216 8.98 23.97 -27.20
CA VAL A 216 9.77 25.07 -26.61
C VAL A 216 11.07 24.52 -26.03
N GLY A 217 12.21 25.02 -26.49
CA GLY A 217 13.55 24.50 -26.14
C GLY A 217 14.09 23.55 -27.21
N ASP A 218 15.36 23.15 -27.07
CA ASP A 218 16.08 22.32 -28.05
C ASP A 218 15.97 20.82 -27.69
N PRO A 219 15.22 20.00 -28.45
CA PRO A 219 14.97 18.61 -28.08
C PRO A 219 16.10 17.68 -28.54
N GLU A 220 16.80 17.08 -27.59
CA GLU A 220 17.84 16.07 -27.81
C GLU A 220 17.57 14.79 -26.99
N ILE A 221 18.09 13.64 -27.45
CA ILE A 221 18.05 12.39 -26.67
C ILE A 221 18.82 12.60 -25.35
N GLY A 222 18.16 12.31 -24.23
CA GLY A 222 18.65 12.57 -22.87
C GLY A 222 18.10 13.85 -22.23
N ALA A 223 17.48 14.76 -22.99
CA ALA A 223 16.82 15.93 -22.42
C ALA A 223 15.53 15.56 -21.69
N GLN A 224 15.18 16.29 -20.63
CA GLN A 224 13.87 16.17 -19.99
C GLN A 224 12.82 17.01 -20.72
N VAL A 225 11.59 16.49 -20.77
CA VAL A 225 10.44 17.16 -21.38
C VAL A 225 9.21 17.10 -20.49
N GLU A 226 8.47 18.22 -20.50
CA GLU A 226 7.08 18.34 -20.10
C GLU A 226 6.24 18.22 -21.38
N VAL A 227 5.37 17.22 -21.46
CA VAL A 227 4.48 16.96 -22.59
C VAL A 227 3.04 17.07 -22.10
N VAL A 228 2.32 18.10 -22.53
CA VAL A 228 0.88 18.19 -22.30
C VAL A 228 0.18 17.58 -23.51
N GLY A 229 -0.71 16.62 -23.30
CA GLY A 229 -1.35 15.89 -24.39
C GLY A 229 -2.59 15.11 -23.97
N THR A 230 -3.27 14.52 -24.96
CA THR A 230 -4.37 13.58 -24.74
C THR A 230 -3.82 12.15 -24.77
N GLU A 231 -4.09 11.35 -23.74
CA GLU A 231 -3.72 9.93 -23.77
C GLU A 231 -4.60 9.18 -24.79
N THR A 232 -3.95 8.39 -25.66
CA THR A 232 -4.58 7.71 -26.82
C THR A 232 -4.41 6.20 -26.81
N GLY A 233 -3.72 5.66 -25.81
CA GLY A 233 -3.29 4.28 -25.68
C GLY A 233 -2.57 4.12 -24.34
N PRO A 234 -2.47 2.92 -23.75
CA PRO A 234 -1.60 2.70 -22.59
C PRO A 234 -0.17 3.07 -22.97
N ARG A 235 0.42 4.06 -22.28
CA ARG A 235 1.72 4.66 -22.64
C ARG A 235 1.78 5.29 -24.05
N HIS A 236 0.66 5.73 -24.61
CA HIS A 236 0.62 6.53 -25.84
C HIS A 236 -0.05 7.89 -25.59
N LEU A 237 0.66 8.96 -25.90
CA LEU A 237 0.23 10.33 -25.64
C LEU A 237 0.26 11.16 -26.93
N LYS A 238 -0.89 11.68 -27.37
CA LYS A 238 -0.95 12.64 -28.47
C LYS A 238 -0.64 14.03 -27.94
N ALA A 239 0.54 14.55 -28.25
CA ALA A 239 1.00 15.82 -27.70
C ALA A 239 0.23 17.02 -28.26
N GLN A 240 -0.15 17.92 -27.35
CA GLN A 240 -0.74 19.23 -27.62
C GLN A 240 0.30 20.35 -27.44
N SER A 241 1.27 20.19 -26.53
CA SER A 241 2.45 21.06 -26.42
C SER A 241 3.59 20.35 -25.70
N ILE A 242 4.84 20.78 -25.97
CA ILE A 242 6.04 20.22 -25.35
C ILE A 242 6.97 21.35 -24.90
N ARG A 243 7.52 21.24 -23.68
CA ARG A 243 8.61 22.08 -23.19
C ARG A 243 9.81 21.18 -22.86
N VAL A 244 10.93 21.43 -23.52
CA VAL A 244 12.23 20.81 -23.22
C VAL A 244 12.93 21.61 -22.13
N SER A 245 13.40 20.90 -21.10
CA SER A 245 14.20 21.46 -20.01
C SER A 245 15.68 21.12 -20.26
N SER A 246 16.45 22.13 -20.64
CA SER A 246 17.90 22.02 -20.85
C SER A 246 18.66 21.91 -19.53
N GLY A 247 18.69 20.71 -18.95
CA GLY A 247 19.40 20.43 -17.71
C GLY A 247 19.46 18.94 -17.40
N THR A 248 20.62 18.47 -16.95
CA THR A 248 20.73 17.14 -16.35
C THR A 248 19.98 17.16 -15.02
N ALA A 249 18.96 16.31 -14.89
CA ALA A 249 18.04 16.35 -13.76
C ALA A 249 18.80 16.26 -12.42
N GLN A 250 18.74 17.34 -11.63
CA GLN A 250 19.33 17.39 -10.30
C GLN A 250 18.34 16.76 -9.32
N PHE A 251 18.60 15.51 -8.91
CA PHE A 251 17.77 14.81 -7.94
C PHE A 251 17.68 15.59 -6.65
N GLN A 252 16.46 15.84 -6.20
CA GLN A 252 16.19 16.50 -4.93
C GLN A 252 15.68 15.44 -3.96
N GLN A 253 16.39 15.28 -2.85
CA GLN A 253 15.86 14.59 -1.69
C GLN A 253 14.77 15.49 -1.08
N ARG A 254 13.58 14.96 -0.90
CA ARG A 254 12.44 15.64 -0.29
C ARG A 254 11.81 14.73 0.76
N ASN A 255 11.30 15.34 1.82
CA ASN A 255 10.60 14.62 2.87
C ASN A 255 9.23 15.24 3.07
N GLY A 256 8.25 14.45 3.48
CA GLY A 256 6.90 14.96 3.69
C GLY A 256 5.91 13.92 4.19
N TRP A 257 4.71 14.41 4.48
CA TRP A 257 3.59 13.59 4.91
C TRP A 257 2.71 13.20 3.72
N LEU A 258 2.46 11.91 3.54
CA LEU A 258 1.50 11.41 2.56
C LEU A 258 0.08 11.81 2.97
N VAL A 259 -0.64 12.46 2.04
CA VAL A 259 -1.98 13.01 2.26
C VAL A 259 -3.04 12.16 1.55
N SER A 260 -2.77 11.72 0.33
CA SER A 260 -3.58 10.73 -0.39
C SER A 260 -2.75 9.98 -1.43
N VAL A 261 -3.10 8.72 -1.65
CA VAL A 261 -2.67 7.91 -2.80
C VAL A 261 -3.86 7.87 -3.75
N ASN A 262 -3.68 8.34 -4.98
CA ASN A 262 -4.66 8.15 -6.04
C ASN A 262 -4.13 7.04 -6.96
N GLY A 263 -4.76 5.87 -6.92
CA GLY A 263 -4.35 4.69 -7.68
C GLY A 263 -5.03 4.55 -9.04
N ASP A 264 -6.06 5.35 -9.32
CA ASP A 264 -7.03 5.07 -10.39
C ASP A 264 -6.60 5.59 -11.77
N THR A 265 -5.52 6.38 -11.85
CA THR A 265 -4.98 6.94 -13.10
C THR A 265 -3.45 6.96 -13.07
N PHE A 266 -2.83 6.64 -14.20
CA PHE A 266 -1.38 6.71 -14.41
C PHE A 266 -0.99 8.09 -15.01
N PRO A 267 0.15 8.70 -14.61
CA PRO A 267 1.00 8.30 -13.47
C PRO A 267 0.26 8.48 -12.15
N TYR A 268 0.49 7.58 -11.19
CA TYR A 268 -0.21 7.61 -9.90
C TYR A 268 0.16 8.89 -9.15
N LEU A 269 -0.78 9.84 -9.05
CA LEU A 269 -0.54 11.15 -8.43
C LEU A 269 -0.78 11.08 -6.92
N TRP A 270 0.30 10.97 -6.16
CA TRP A 270 0.27 11.00 -4.71
C TRP A 270 0.29 12.44 -4.21
N ARG A 271 -0.66 12.84 -3.35
CA ARG A 271 -0.62 14.16 -2.74
C ARG A 271 0.22 14.10 -1.47
N VAL A 272 1.26 14.93 -1.39
CA VAL A 272 2.21 14.95 -0.28
C VAL A 272 2.36 16.38 0.24
N ASN A 273 2.32 16.56 1.56
CA ASN A 273 2.74 17.80 2.20
C ASN A 273 4.25 17.73 2.43
N LEU A 274 5.04 18.30 1.52
CA LEU A 274 6.49 18.33 1.64
C LEU A 274 6.92 19.32 2.72
N LEU A 275 7.93 18.94 3.49
CA LEU A 275 8.66 19.86 4.35
C LEU A 275 9.48 20.82 3.47
N ASP A 276 9.27 22.11 3.65
CA ASP A 276 10.02 23.16 2.96
C ASP A 276 10.39 24.25 3.97
N GLY A 277 11.65 24.22 4.44
CA GLY A 277 12.11 25.00 5.58
C GLY A 277 11.22 24.77 6.82
N SER A 278 10.66 25.86 7.35
CA SER A 278 9.77 25.83 8.52
C SER A 278 8.31 25.51 8.21
N GLY A 279 7.97 25.24 6.94
CA GLY A 279 6.61 25.06 6.46
C GLY A 279 6.32 23.66 5.92
N LEU A 280 5.04 23.40 5.67
CA LEU A 280 4.60 22.34 4.77
C LEU A 280 4.07 22.98 3.50
N SER A 281 4.57 22.51 2.36
CA SER A 281 4.14 22.90 1.02
C SER A 281 3.39 21.73 0.38
N PRO A 282 2.12 21.90 -0.05
CA PRO A 282 1.40 20.85 -0.74
C PRO A 282 2.02 20.62 -2.12
N ALA A 283 2.26 19.36 -2.45
CA ALA A 283 2.88 18.93 -3.69
C ALA A 283 2.18 17.68 -4.25
N TYR A 284 2.38 17.47 -5.54
CA TYR A 284 2.01 16.24 -6.23
C TYR A 284 3.26 15.46 -6.58
N VAL A 285 3.30 14.19 -6.17
CA VAL A 285 4.38 13.26 -6.47
C VAL A 285 3.83 12.25 -7.47
N ALA A 286 4.29 12.35 -8.71
CA ALA A 286 3.97 11.39 -9.77
C ALA A 286 4.81 10.13 -9.56
N VAL A 287 4.11 9.01 -9.33
CA VAL A 287 4.67 7.68 -9.11
C VAL A 287 4.38 6.85 -10.35
N PHE A 288 5.44 6.28 -10.92
CA PHE A 288 5.44 5.53 -12.16
C PHE A 288 5.72 4.05 -11.85
N GLU A 289 5.50 3.16 -12.81
CA GLU A 289 5.83 1.73 -12.65
C GLU A 289 7.32 1.49 -12.32
N ASN A 290 8.20 2.38 -12.77
CA ASN A 290 9.64 2.33 -12.48
C ASN A 290 10.04 3.08 -11.18
N THR A 291 9.08 3.66 -10.44
CA THR A 291 9.36 4.24 -9.12
C THR A 291 9.51 3.12 -8.09
N VAL A 292 10.67 3.02 -7.46
CA VAL A 292 10.89 2.07 -6.36
C VAL A 292 10.20 2.58 -5.10
N VAL A 293 9.11 1.94 -4.67
CA VAL A 293 8.45 2.22 -3.39
C VAL A 293 8.88 1.18 -2.35
N ASP A 294 9.59 1.64 -1.33
CA ASP A 294 10.10 0.82 -0.23
C ASP A 294 9.14 0.91 0.96
N GLU A 295 8.24 -0.06 1.06
CA GLU A 295 7.21 -0.19 2.11
C GLU A 295 7.65 -1.11 3.26
N THR A 296 8.95 -1.38 3.41
CA THR A 296 9.46 -2.34 4.41
C THR A 296 9.15 -1.95 5.87
N ALA A 297 8.89 -0.67 6.14
CA ALA A 297 8.45 -0.18 7.46
C ALA A 297 6.91 -0.06 7.60
N GLY A 298 6.15 -0.44 6.59
CA GLY A 298 4.68 -0.33 6.52
C GLY A 298 4.20 0.20 5.17
N ALA A 299 2.95 -0.12 4.82
CA ALA A 299 2.31 0.34 3.58
C ALA A 299 2.18 1.88 3.54
N ALA A 300 2.24 2.45 2.34
CA ALA A 300 1.99 3.86 2.09
C ALA A 300 0.50 4.18 2.33
N GLY A 301 0.22 4.97 3.37
CA GLY A 301 -1.12 5.37 3.73
C GLY A 301 -1.21 6.84 4.17
N TYR A 302 -2.42 7.27 4.50
CA TYR A 302 -2.64 8.61 5.04
C TYR A 302 -1.80 8.83 6.31
N ARG A 303 -0.99 9.89 6.32
CA ARG A 303 0.01 10.25 7.34
C ARG A 303 1.25 9.35 7.42
N SER A 304 1.51 8.48 6.46
CA SER A 304 2.86 7.90 6.33
C SER A 304 3.87 9.02 6.07
N TRP A 305 5.05 8.95 6.70
CA TRP A 305 6.16 9.82 6.34
C TRP A 305 6.92 9.24 5.16
N LEU A 306 7.23 10.07 4.17
CA LEU A 306 7.95 9.69 2.97
C LEU A 306 9.34 10.34 2.93
N ASP A 307 10.34 9.54 2.58
CA ASP A 307 11.62 10.02 2.05
C ASP A 307 11.65 9.78 0.54
N ILE A 308 11.71 10.87 -0.23
CA ILE A 308 11.42 10.90 -1.65
C ILE A 308 12.66 11.39 -2.39
N GLN A 309 13.21 10.56 -3.26
CA GLN A 309 14.17 10.97 -4.27
C GLN A 309 13.43 11.28 -5.56
N ALA A 310 13.34 12.57 -5.92
CA ALA A 310 12.56 13.02 -7.06
C ALA A 310 13.23 14.08 -7.93
N ASP A 311 12.80 14.14 -9.18
CA ASP A 311 13.07 15.23 -10.12
C ASP A 311 11.99 16.31 -9.95
N TYR A 312 12.36 17.56 -9.62
CA TYR A 312 11.40 18.66 -9.55
C TYR A 312 11.02 19.11 -10.96
N SER A 313 9.72 19.07 -11.27
CA SER A 313 9.19 19.26 -12.61
C SER A 313 8.49 20.61 -12.82
N GLY A 314 8.53 21.50 -11.82
CA GLY A 314 7.79 22.77 -11.83
C GLY A 314 6.40 22.66 -11.19
N ASN A 315 5.77 23.80 -10.91
CA ASN A 315 4.38 23.93 -10.43
C ASN A 315 3.98 23.07 -9.21
N GLY A 316 4.93 22.63 -8.40
CA GLY A 316 4.68 21.75 -7.24
C GLY A 316 4.60 20.26 -7.59
N TYR A 317 4.95 19.88 -8.82
CA TYR A 317 5.03 18.49 -9.28
C TYR A 317 6.46 17.94 -9.15
N TYR A 318 6.52 16.69 -8.71
CA TYR A 318 7.75 15.93 -8.51
C TYR A 318 7.59 14.56 -9.15
N ARG A 319 8.59 14.11 -9.93
CA ARG A 319 8.65 12.74 -10.41
C ARG A 319 9.46 11.89 -9.45
N ALA A 320 8.82 10.93 -8.78
CA ALA A 320 9.53 10.03 -7.87
C ALA A 320 10.34 8.96 -8.63
N ARG A 321 11.59 8.77 -8.23
CA ARG A 321 12.42 7.61 -8.64
C ARG A 321 12.49 6.56 -7.56
N ARG A 322 12.63 7.00 -6.30
CA ARG A 322 12.55 6.15 -5.12
C ARG A 322 11.76 6.88 -4.04
N MET A 323 10.91 6.13 -3.35
CA MET A 323 10.25 6.56 -2.12
C MET A 323 10.50 5.52 -1.04
N VAL A 324 10.69 5.96 0.20
CA VAL A 324 10.74 5.11 1.38
C VAL A 324 9.62 5.52 2.31
N VAL A 325 8.75 4.59 2.65
CA VAL A 325 7.79 4.76 3.73
C VAL A 325 8.52 4.55 5.04
N LEU A 326 8.51 5.56 5.90
CA LEU A 326 9.07 5.47 7.24
C LEU A 326 7.92 5.33 8.26
N ALA A 327 8.04 4.36 9.17
CA ALA A 327 7.07 4.13 10.24
C ALA A 327 6.90 5.37 11.15
N HIS A 328 7.94 6.19 11.27
CA HIS A 328 7.95 7.46 12.00
C HIS A 328 8.81 8.47 11.24
N PRO A 329 8.49 9.78 11.30
CA PRO A 329 9.36 10.81 10.75
C PRO A 329 10.73 10.81 11.45
N PRO A 330 11.82 11.09 10.74
CA PRO A 330 13.14 11.23 11.34
C PRO A 330 13.19 12.48 12.24
N LYS A 331 14.06 12.43 13.25
CA LYS A 331 14.34 13.62 14.08
C LYS A 331 14.94 14.72 13.22
N GLN A 332 14.49 15.95 13.43
CA GLN A 332 14.97 17.14 12.74
C GLN A 332 15.79 18.02 13.68
N THR A 333 16.83 18.65 13.12
CA THR A 333 17.64 19.67 13.79
C THR A 333 17.33 21.03 13.18
N VAL A 334 16.76 21.92 13.99
CA VAL A 334 16.46 23.31 13.62
C VAL A 334 17.42 24.22 14.40
N THR A 335 18.16 25.08 13.70
CA THR A 335 18.96 26.14 14.35
C THR A 335 18.36 27.49 13.98
N GLY A 336 18.08 28.33 14.97
CA GLY A 336 17.38 29.60 14.76
C GLY A 336 17.28 30.46 16.00
N ILE A 337 16.76 31.68 15.82
CA ILE A 337 16.48 32.61 16.92
C ILE A 337 15.14 32.26 17.55
N VAL A 338 15.06 32.27 18.88
CA VAL A 338 13.79 32.18 19.61
C VAL A 338 13.00 33.48 19.43
N GLU A 339 11.95 33.43 18.61
CA GLU A 339 11.10 34.57 18.27
C GLU A 339 9.94 34.74 19.28
N GLU A 340 9.43 33.63 19.80
CA GLU A 340 8.22 33.58 20.63
C GLU A 340 8.37 32.50 21.71
N MET A 341 7.97 32.80 22.95
CA MET A 341 7.92 31.86 24.08
C MET A 341 6.65 32.12 24.91
N PRO A 342 6.15 31.11 25.64
CA PRO A 342 5.04 31.28 26.58
C PRO A 342 5.39 32.26 27.71
N ALA A 343 4.49 33.21 28.01
CA ALA A 343 4.72 34.20 29.08
C ALA A 343 4.86 33.58 30.49
N ALA A 344 4.40 32.35 30.68
CA ALA A 344 4.41 31.64 31.96
C ALA A 344 5.68 30.79 32.21
N GLY A 345 6.62 30.71 31.25
CA GLY A 345 7.86 29.96 31.41
C GLY A 345 8.34 29.28 30.12
N THR A 346 9.19 28.27 30.27
CA THR A 346 9.80 27.54 29.15
C THR A 346 8.92 26.43 28.57
N LEU A 347 7.81 26.05 29.19
CA LEU A 347 6.95 24.96 28.72
C LEU A 347 5.80 25.45 27.83
N GLY A 348 5.56 24.77 26.71
CA GLY A 348 4.52 25.06 25.73
C GLY A 348 5.07 25.43 24.35
N GLN A 349 4.25 26.11 23.55
CA GLN A 349 4.56 26.51 22.17
C GLN A 349 5.60 27.63 22.11
N TRP A 350 6.70 27.37 21.41
CA TRP A 350 7.72 28.35 21.03
C TRP A 350 7.69 28.57 19.52
N ARG A 351 8.23 29.71 19.09
CA ARG A 351 8.59 29.94 17.69
C ARG A 351 10.11 30.12 17.57
N VAL A 352 10.74 29.33 16.71
CA VAL A 352 12.20 29.37 16.49
C VAL A 352 12.46 29.53 14.99
N SER A 353 12.85 30.73 14.57
CA SER A 353 13.01 31.11 13.14
C SER A 353 11.88 30.54 12.26
N GLY A 354 10.64 30.94 12.55
CA GLY A 354 9.43 30.49 11.86
C GLY A 354 8.91 29.08 12.21
N HIS A 355 9.71 28.20 12.83
CA HIS A 355 9.29 26.84 13.20
C HIS A 355 8.43 26.86 14.47
N ARG A 356 7.34 26.08 14.49
CA ARG A 356 6.56 25.82 15.71
C ARG A 356 7.18 24.68 16.50
N VAL A 357 7.61 24.96 17.71
CA VAL A 357 8.28 24.00 18.59
C VAL A 357 7.42 23.79 19.85
N GLU A 358 7.04 22.56 20.16
CA GLU A 358 6.44 22.23 21.45
C GLU A 358 7.53 21.84 22.44
N VAL A 359 7.59 22.53 23.57
CA VAL A 359 8.49 22.21 24.69
C VAL A 359 7.68 21.57 25.81
N THR A 360 7.94 20.30 26.09
CA THR A 360 7.25 19.52 27.13
C THR A 360 8.13 19.42 28.39
N GLY A 361 7.59 18.83 29.46
CA GLY A 361 8.38 18.53 30.66
C GLY A 361 9.54 17.55 30.42
N ASP A 362 9.52 16.83 29.30
CA ASP A 362 10.56 15.86 28.90
C ASP A 362 11.66 16.49 28.03
N THR A 363 11.47 17.73 27.54
CA THR A 363 12.45 18.42 26.70
C THR A 363 13.69 18.82 27.50
N ALA A 364 14.86 18.33 27.09
CA ALA A 364 16.14 18.69 27.70
C ALA A 364 16.57 20.12 27.30
N LEU A 365 16.45 21.07 28.23
CA LEU A 365 16.93 22.44 28.05
C LEU A 365 18.40 22.57 28.49
N ILE A 366 19.29 22.91 27.57
CA ILE A 366 20.73 23.07 27.80
C ILE A 366 21.08 24.56 27.71
N GLY A 367 21.53 25.13 28.82
CA GLY A 367 21.76 26.57 28.99
C GLY A 367 20.52 27.31 29.49
N ALA A 368 20.45 28.62 29.21
CA ALA A 368 19.32 29.47 29.60
C ALA A 368 18.67 30.10 28.34
N PRO A 369 17.95 29.32 27.52
CA PRO A 369 17.25 29.85 26.35
C PRO A 369 16.17 30.85 26.76
N GLN A 370 16.21 32.03 26.12
CA GLN A 370 15.27 33.14 26.28
C GLN A 370 14.93 33.73 24.90
N MET A 371 13.88 34.54 24.81
CA MET A 371 13.53 35.27 23.59
C MET A 371 14.75 36.04 23.04
N GLY A 372 15.00 35.95 21.74
CA GLY A 372 16.18 36.50 21.08
C GLY A 372 17.45 35.61 21.14
N SER A 373 17.44 34.47 21.84
CA SER A 373 18.59 33.56 21.87
C SER A 373 18.72 32.78 20.56
N LEU A 374 19.95 32.54 20.11
CA LEU A 374 20.23 31.52 19.11
C LEU A 374 20.18 30.15 19.78
N VAL A 375 19.35 29.25 19.27
CA VAL A 375 19.19 27.89 19.79
C VAL A 375 19.32 26.86 18.68
N THR A 376 19.74 25.65 19.04
CA THR A 376 19.56 24.45 18.23
C THR A 376 18.56 23.52 18.92
N VAL A 377 17.49 23.18 18.20
CA VAL A 377 16.41 22.30 18.63
C VAL A 377 16.55 20.97 17.92
N LEU A 378 16.56 19.86 18.67
CA LEU A 378 16.36 18.51 18.15
C LEU A 378 14.95 18.05 18.54
N GLY A 379 14.17 17.56 17.59
CA GLY A 379 12.82 17.09 17.87
C GLY A 379 12.22 16.23 16.75
N THR A 380 10.99 15.79 16.95
CA THR A 380 10.24 14.98 15.96
C THR A 380 9.04 15.80 15.44
N PRO A 381 8.91 16.00 14.12
CA PRO A 381 7.79 16.75 13.55
C PRO A 381 6.50 15.91 13.62
N ASP A 382 5.35 16.57 13.72
CA ASP A 382 4.03 15.96 13.51
C ASP A 382 3.40 16.39 12.16
N TYR A 383 2.24 15.81 11.84
CA TYR A 383 1.48 16.09 10.61
C TYR A 383 1.03 17.57 10.48
N SER A 384 1.10 18.36 11.55
CA SER A 384 0.82 19.81 11.56
C SER A 384 2.09 20.66 11.40
N ASN A 385 3.26 20.06 11.17
CA ASN A 385 4.57 20.72 11.21
C ASN A 385 4.92 21.34 12.56
N LYS A 386 4.41 20.76 13.65
CA LYS A 386 4.84 21.10 15.01
C LYS A 386 5.97 20.16 15.38
N LEU A 387 7.12 20.72 15.74
CA LEU A 387 8.30 19.98 16.18
C LEU A 387 8.21 19.74 17.70
N THR A 388 7.93 18.51 18.12
CA THR A 388 8.01 18.16 19.55
C THR A 388 9.48 18.05 19.94
N ALA A 389 9.96 18.95 20.79
CA ALA A 389 11.37 19.06 21.14
C ALA A 389 11.80 17.97 22.14
N GLU A 390 12.87 17.28 21.80
CA GLU A 390 13.60 16.37 22.69
C GLU A 390 14.73 17.10 23.42
N SER A 391 15.41 18.03 22.73
CA SER A 391 16.38 18.93 23.36
C SER A 391 16.44 20.30 22.69
N ILE A 392 16.75 21.32 23.49
CA ILE A 392 17.02 22.68 23.02
C ILE A 392 18.33 23.14 23.67
N GLN A 393 19.33 23.43 22.86
CA GLN A 393 20.60 23.97 23.29
C GLN A 393 20.69 25.46 22.94
N ALA A 394 20.86 26.31 23.95
CA ALA A 394 21.24 27.71 23.74
C ALA A 394 22.71 27.78 23.30
N LEU A 395 22.94 28.38 22.14
CA LEU A 395 24.27 28.77 21.69
C LEU A 395 24.53 30.17 22.27
N GLY A 396 25.65 30.34 22.98
CA GLY A 396 25.97 31.60 23.66
C GLY A 396 26.01 32.79 22.68
N GLN A 397 25.67 33.99 23.19
CA GLN A 397 25.69 35.23 22.41
C GLN A 397 27.09 35.62 21.92
#